data_AF-A0AAV0MHV6-F1
#
_entry.id   AF-A0AAV0MHV6-F1
#
_cell.length_a   1.000
_cell.length_b   1.000
_cell.length_c   1.000
_cell.angle_alpha   90.00
_cell.angle_beta   90.00
_cell.angle_gamma   90.00
#
_symmetry.space_group_name_H-M   'P 1'
#
loop_
_entity.id
_entity.type
_entity.pdbx_description
1 polymer ?
#
loop_
_entity_poly.entity_id
_entity_poly.type
_entity_poly.pdbx_seq_one_letter_code
_entity_poly.pdbx_strand_id
1 'polypeptide(L)'
;MLTPNHHHSWLLLPLSLLLIVTIPTTCDAYNFSVTNKAPVTTIGGLRYAIEIGERYSKIVMAHSASTVLHVLGVHDGGKPVKDISLTIEEDLGQGRWAYVSDISNIHISGSYIGSYKGKDVKKEFAGLIYHCMTLVLQWNGNGQAPAWLLTGIADFVRVRAHYPGDNWVNFGKGDKWDQGYDVTTGFLIYCELQHRRFVAKLNKKMKYGYNDGLFQELTGKSIAQLWSDYKSTYGNFSGQ
;
A
#
# COMPACT_ATOMS: atom_id res chain seq x y z
N MET A 1 -18.76 43.43 -71.85
CA MET A 1 -17.39 42.91 -71.63
C MET A 1 -16.89 43.49 -70.31
N LEU A 2 -17.23 42.86 -69.18
CA LEU A 2 -16.76 43.17 -67.82
C LEU A 2 -16.90 41.87 -67.00
N THR A 3 -15.78 41.29 -66.58
CA THR A 3 -15.74 40.26 -65.53
C THR A 3 -15.64 40.93 -64.17
N PRO A 4 -16.16 40.30 -63.10
CA PRO A 4 -15.33 40.28 -61.89
C PRO A 4 -15.37 38.94 -61.12
N ASN A 5 -14.15 38.48 -60.86
CA ASN A 5 -13.60 38.06 -59.57
C ASN A 5 -14.30 36.96 -58.75
N HIS A 6 -13.70 35.77 -58.82
CA HIS A 6 -13.79 34.74 -57.80
C HIS A 6 -13.10 35.20 -56.50
N HIS A 7 -13.87 35.35 -55.43
CA HIS A 7 -13.33 35.43 -54.07
C HIS A 7 -13.22 34.00 -53.50
N HIS A 8 -12.00 33.50 -53.36
CA HIS A 8 -11.71 32.31 -52.57
C HIS A 8 -11.73 32.65 -51.08
N SER A 9 -12.81 32.26 -50.38
CA SER A 9 -12.86 32.26 -48.92
C SER A 9 -12.01 31.10 -48.39
N TRP A 10 -10.87 31.43 -47.79
CA TRP A 10 -10.07 30.49 -47.02
C TRP A 10 -10.74 30.26 -45.65
N LEU A 11 -11.26 29.05 -45.44
CA LEU A 11 -11.68 28.57 -44.13
C LEU A 11 -10.44 28.41 -43.24
N LEU A 12 -10.23 29.35 -42.33
CA LEU A 12 -9.30 29.19 -41.21
C LEU A 12 -9.94 28.26 -40.17
N LEU A 13 -9.52 26.99 -40.14
CA LEU A 13 -9.83 26.09 -39.03
C LEU A 13 -9.04 26.54 -37.79
N PRO A 14 -9.66 26.64 -36.60
CA PRO A 14 -8.94 27.00 -35.39
C PRO A 14 -8.00 25.86 -35.02
N LEU A 15 -6.71 26.18 -34.94
CA LEU A 15 -5.66 25.31 -34.42
C LEU A 15 -5.92 25.13 -32.91
N SER A 16 -6.68 24.11 -32.54
CA SER A 16 -6.89 23.74 -31.14
C SER A 16 -5.56 23.25 -30.56
N LEU A 17 -4.92 24.10 -29.75
CA LEU A 17 -3.73 23.76 -28.99
C LEU A 17 -4.11 22.70 -27.95
N LEU A 18 -3.86 21.43 -28.27
CA LEU A 18 -4.00 20.34 -27.32
C LEU A 18 -2.90 20.48 -26.28
N LEU A 19 -3.21 21.10 -25.14
CA LEU A 19 -2.35 21.09 -23.97
C LEU A 19 -2.30 19.65 -23.43
N ILE A 20 -1.29 18.90 -23.85
CA ILE A 20 -0.97 17.61 -23.23
C ILE A 20 -0.38 17.94 -21.86
N VAL A 21 -1.24 18.04 -20.85
CA VAL A 21 -0.81 17.99 -19.45
C VAL A 21 -0.36 16.56 -19.21
N THR A 22 0.94 16.33 -19.31
CA THR A 22 1.55 15.07 -18.86
C THR A 22 1.38 15.01 -17.35
N ILE A 23 0.38 14.28 -16.88
CA ILE A 23 0.31 13.88 -15.47
C ILE A 23 1.51 12.94 -15.30
N PRO A 24 2.53 13.30 -14.49
CA PRO A 24 3.65 12.42 -14.25
C PRO A 24 3.11 11.07 -13.80
N THR A 25 3.53 10.02 -14.48
CA THR A 25 3.18 8.68 -14.01
C THR A 25 3.80 8.54 -12.62
N THR A 26 3.13 7.85 -11.70
CA THR A 26 3.61 7.65 -10.33
C THR A 26 5.03 7.04 -10.27
N CYS A 27 5.49 6.44 -11.36
CA CYS A 27 6.85 5.93 -11.54
C CYS A 27 7.91 7.04 -11.65
N ASP A 28 7.56 8.24 -12.14
CA ASP A 28 8.50 9.37 -12.30
C ASP A 28 8.72 10.15 -10.99
N ALA A 29 7.90 9.89 -9.96
CA ALA A 29 7.95 10.59 -8.69
C ALA A 29 8.98 10.02 -7.70
N TYR A 30 9.36 8.74 -7.84
CA TYR A 30 10.19 8.03 -6.87
C TYR A 30 11.42 7.39 -7.52
N ASN A 31 12.54 7.45 -6.82
CA ASN A 31 13.76 6.74 -7.16
C ASN A 31 13.82 5.45 -6.35
N PHE A 32 13.77 4.30 -7.04
CA PHE A 32 13.85 2.99 -6.40
C PHE A 32 15.24 2.39 -6.51
N SER A 33 15.84 2.05 -5.36
CA SER A 33 17.09 1.29 -5.28
C SER A 33 16.85 -0.06 -4.60
N VAL A 34 17.61 -1.07 -5.02
CA VAL A 34 17.53 -2.42 -4.45
C VAL A 34 18.95 -2.91 -4.19
N THR A 35 19.19 -3.44 -3.01
CA THR A 35 20.47 -4.02 -2.61
C THR A 35 20.23 -5.41 -2.02
N ASN A 36 20.90 -6.43 -2.55
CA ASN A 36 20.94 -7.74 -1.91
C ASN A 36 22.20 -7.87 -1.05
N LYS A 37 22.05 -7.80 0.27
CA LYS A 37 23.13 -8.08 1.23
C LYS A 37 23.10 -9.53 1.74
N ALA A 38 22.02 -10.29 1.48
CA ALA A 38 21.97 -11.70 1.84
C ALA A 38 22.92 -12.50 0.94
N PRO A 39 23.91 -13.22 1.50
CA PRO A 39 24.88 -13.96 0.71
C PRO A 39 24.21 -15.03 -0.15
N VAL A 40 24.64 -15.19 -1.40
CA VAL A 40 24.13 -16.28 -2.29
C VAL A 40 24.53 -17.68 -1.82
N THR A 41 25.35 -17.78 -0.78
CA THR A 41 25.68 -19.04 -0.08
C THR A 41 24.60 -19.47 0.91
N THR A 42 23.67 -18.59 1.29
CA THR A 42 22.51 -18.94 2.10
C THR A 42 21.34 -19.36 1.21
N ILE A 43 20.43 -20.18 1.74
CA ILE A 43 19.21 -20.57 1.03
C ILE A 43 18.40 -19.32 0.65
N GLY A 44 18.31 -18.35 1.55
CA GLY A 44 17.59 -17.10 1.36
C GLY A 44 18.15 -16.23 0.24
N GLY A 45 19.46 -15.93 0.30
CA GLY A 45 20.13 -15.11 -0.71
C GLY A 45 20.13 -15.75 -2.09
N LEU A 46 20.35 -17.07 -2.16
CA LEU A 46 20.27 -17.82 -3.43
C LEU A 46 18.85 -17.79 -4.01
N ARG A 47 17.84 -18.04 -3.18
CA ARG A 47 16.44 -18.06 -3.60
C ARG A 47 15.98 -16.69 -4.09
N TYR A 48 16.36 -15.61 -3.40
CA TYR A 48 16.11 -14.26 -3.87
C TYR A 48 16.77 -14.02 -5.24
N ALA A 49 18.04 -14.39 -5.41
CA ALA A 49 18.77 -14.16 -6.65
C ALA A 49 18.16 -14.89 -7.86
N ILE A 50 17.64 -16.10 -7.67
CA ILE A 50 17.13 -16.95 -8.75
C ILE A 50 15.64 -16.70 -9.04
N GLU A 51 14.79 -16.60 -8.01
CA GLU A 51 13.34 -16.58 -8.20
C GLU A 51 12.75 -15.15 -8.25
N ILE A 52 13.37 -14.21 -7.53
CA ILE A 52 12.84 -12.85 -7.32
C ILE A 52 13.68 -11.85 -8.10
N GLY A 53 14.88 -11.55 -7.62
CA GLY A 53 15.85 -10.66 -8.25
C GLY A 53 15.50 -9.17 -8.19
N GLU A 54 16.51 -8.35 -8.48
CA GLU A 54 16.42 -6.89 -8.43
C GLU A 54 15.35 -6.34 -9.40
N ARG A 55 15.33 -6.83 -10.64
CA ARG A 55 14.41 -6.32 -11.69
C ARG A 55 12.96 -6.46 -11.27
N TYR A 56 12.56 -7.64 -10.78
CA TYR A 56 11.20 -7.87 -10.29
C TYR A 56 10.91 -7.00 -9.06
N SER A 57 11.87 -6.88 -8.14
CA SER A 57 11.74 -6.04 -6.96
C SER A 57 11.41 -4.58 -7.33
N LYS A 58 12.14 -3.99 -8.27
CA LYS A 58 11.88 -2.61 -8.76
C LYS A 58 10.49 -2.46 -9.39
N ILE A 59 10.06 -3.43 -10.20
CA ILE A 59 8.71 -3.43 -10.81
C ILE A 59 7.65 -3.44 -9.71
N VAL A 60 7.78 -4.31 -8.72
CA VAL A 60 6.83 -4.42 -7.61
C VAL A 60 6.85 -3.15 -6.76
N MET A 61 8.01 -2.56 -6.47
CA MET A 61 8.10 -1.28 -5.75
C MET A 61 7.32 -0.17 -6.48
N ALA A 62 7.55 0.02 -7.77
CA ALA A 62 6.84 1.03 -8.56
C ALA A 62 5.31 0.79 -8.60
N HIS A 63 4.89 -0.46 -8.84
CA HIS A 63 3.47 -0.81 -8.85
C HIS A 63 2.81 -0.63 -7.47
N SER A 64 3.53 -1.01 -6.41
CA SER A 64 3.04 -0.87 -5.04
C SER A 64 2.88 0.60 -4.66
N ALA A 65 3.84 1.47 -4.98
CA ALA A 65 3.74 2.91 -4.71
C ALA A 65 2.51 3.52 -5.38
N SER A 66 2.31 3.23 -6.68
CA SER A 66 1.12 3.67 -7.42
C SER A 66 -0.19 3.20 -6.78
N THR A 67 -0.24 1.92 -6.41
CA THR A 67 -1.43 1.31 -5.80
C THR A 67 -1.72 1.90 -4.43
N VAL A 68 -0.70 2.09 -3.59
CA VAL A 68 -0.82 2.68 -2.25
C VAL A 68 -1.41 4.08 -2.36
N LEU A 69 -0.86 4.94 -3.22
CA LEU A 69 -1.35 6.30 -3.42
C LEU A 69 -2.83 6.30 -3.88
N HIS A 70 -3.18 5.40 -4.81
CA HIS A 70 -4.55 5.25 -5.28
C HIS A 70 -5.51 4.81 -4.17
N VAL A 71 -5.17 3.74 -3.44
CA VAL A 71 -6.00 3.17 -2.37
C VAL A 71 -6.17 4.16 -1.22
N LEU A 72 -5.10 4.86 -0.83
CA LEU A 72 -5.12 5.85 0.24
C LEU A 72 -5.67 7.23 -0.20
N GLY A 73 -5.99 7.41 -1.49
CA GLY A 73 -6.52 8.67 -2.02
C GLY A 73 -5.55 9.84 -1.90
N VAL A 74 -4.25 9.56 -2.04
CA VAL A 74 -3.18 10.55 -1.97
C VAL A 74 -2.91 11.06 -3.38
N HIS A 75 -3.25 12.34 -3.62
CA HIS A 75 -3.13 12.99 -4.94
C HIS A 75 -2.09 14.13 -4.95
N ASP A 76 -1.60 14.55 -3.79
CA ASP A 76 -0.63 15.63 -3.58
C ASP A 76 0.80 15.12 -3.36
N GLY A 77 1.11 13.89 -3.81
CA GLY A 77 2.44 13.29 -3.69
C GLY A 77 2.75 12.64 -2.34
N GLY A 78 1.84 12.71 -1.35
CA GLY A 78 1.98 11.99 -0.07
C GLY A 78 3.01 12.57 0.86
N LYS A 79 3.66 11.70 1.66
CA LYS A 79 4.83 12.09 2.45
C LYS A 79 5.95 12.56 1.50
N PRO A 80 6.80 13.53 1.91
CA PRO A 80 7.88 14.07 1.07
C PRO A 80 9.06 13.10 0.99
N VAL A 81 8.83 11.92 0.43
CA VAL A 81 9.84 10.87 0.20
C VAL A 81 10.06 10.76 -1.30
N LYS A 82 11.31 10.77 -1.74
CA LYS A 82 11.68 10.60 -3.14
C LYS A 82 12.46 9.31 -3.35
N ASP A 83 13.46 9.06 -2.50
CA ASP A 83 14.29 7.87 -2.58
C ASP A 83 13.76 6.79 -1.64
N ILE A 84 13.41 5.64 -2.22
CA ILE A 84 12.90 4.48 -1.49
C ILE A 84 13.82 3.31 -1.80
N SER A 85 14.46 2.76 -0.77
CA SER A 85 15.39 1.65 -0.91
C SER A 85 14.76 0.34 -0.45
N LEU A 86 15.17 -0.76 -1.07
CA LEU A 86 14.91 -2.11 -0.60
C LEU A 86 16.24 -2.81 -0.34
N THR A 87 16.43 -3.31 0.87
CA THR A 87 17.58 -4.14 1.24
C THR A 87 17.10 -5.54 1.61
N ILE A 88 17.69 -6.56 0.98
CA ILE A 88 17.54 -7.95 1.42
C ILE A 88 18.70 -8.26 2.35
N GLU A 89 18.40 -8.67 3.58
CA GLU A 89 19.40 -9.01 4.60
C GLU A 89 19.08 -10.40 5.14
N GLU A 90 20.10 -11.21 5.44
CA GLU A 90 19.87 -12.61 5.83
C GLU A 90 18.99 -12.73 7.09
N ASP A 91 19.30 -11.93 8.11
CA ASP A 91 18.55 -11.88 9.36
C ASP A 91 18.29 -10.40 9.75
N LEU A 92 17.03 -10.10 10.05
CA LEU A 92 16.60 -8.77 10.50
C LEU A 92 16.55 -8.67 12.03
N GLY A 93 16.84 -9.76 12.74
CA GLY A 93 16.65 -9.91 14.17
C GLY A 93 15.18 -9.99 14.57
N GLN A 94 14.93 -10.45 15.80
CA GLN A 94 13.60 -10.47 16.42
C GLN A 94 12.52 -11.22 15.61
N GLY A 95 12.93 -12.17 14.74
CA GLY A 95 12.00 -12.96 13.92
C GLY A 95 11.22 -12.14 12.87
N ARG A 96 11.70 -10.95 12.49
CA ARG A 96 11.01 -10.07 11.54
C ARG A 96 11.12 -10.59 10.11
N TRP A 97 10.03 -10.51 9.37
CA TRP A 97 10.00 -10.83 7.94
C TRP A 97 10.33 -9.61 7.08
N ALA A 98 9.84 -8.45 7.49
CA ALA A 98 10.13 -7.17 6.87
C ALA A 98 9.93 -6.02 7.88
N TYR A 99 10.57 -4.87 7.64
CA TYR A 99 10.27 -3.62 8.34
C TYR A 99 10.72 -2.40 7.52
N VAL A 100 10.33 -1.21 7.98
CA VAL A 100 10.77 0.07 7.43
C VAL A 100 11.62 0.82 8.46
N SER A 101 12.76 1.36 8.03
CA SER A 101 13.63 2.23 8.83
C SER A 101 13.79 3.62 8.19
N ASP A 102 14.27 4.58 8.99
CA ASP A 102 14.55 6.01 8.72
C ASP A 102 13.42 6.87 8.17
N ILE A 103 12.66 6.39 7.18
CA ILE A 103 11.35 6.85 6.69
C ILE A 103 10.97 6.06 5.42
N SER A 104 11.98 5.57 4.69
CA SER A 104 11.82 5.01 3.33
C SER A 104 12.74 3.83 3.00
N ASN A 105 13.43 3.25 3.99
CA ASN A 105 14.28 2.09 3.81
C ASN A 105 13.51 0.82 4.14
N ILE A 106 13.17 0.04 3.12
CA ILE A 106 12.48 -1.25 3.26
C ILE A 106 13.53 -2.33 3.46
N HIS A 107 13.34 -3.17 4.47
CA HIS A 107 14.19 -4.34 4.74
C HIS A 107 13.34 -5.61 4.65
N ILE A 108 13.82 -6.63 3.95
CA ILE A 108 13.17 -7.95 3.86
C ILE A 108 14.18 -9.05 4.22
N SER A 109 13.72 -10.02 5.01
CA SER A 109 14.52 -11.12 5.52
C SER A 109 14.78 -12.18 4.43
N GLY A 110 16.06 -12.40 4.13
CA GLY A 110 16.54 -13.48 3.28
C GLY A 110 16.19 -14.84 3.88
N SER A 111 16.40 -15.03 5.19
CA SER A 111 16.05 -16.28 5.87
C SER A 111 14.54 -16.58 5.81
N TYR A 112 13.68 -15.55 5.85
CA TYR A 112 12.24 -15.73 5.61
C TYR A 112 11.95 -16.16 4.17
N ILE A 113 12.52 -15.49 3.17
CA ILE A 113 12.41 -15.89 1.75
C ILE A 113 12.83 -17.35 1.56
N GLY A 114 13.97 -17.74 2.12
CA GLY A 114 14.51 -19.10 2.01
C GLY A 114 13.66 -20.16 2.71
N SER A 115 13.10 -19.83 3.88
CA SER A 115 12.28 -20.77 4.66
C SER A 115 10.81 -20.82 4.23
N TYR A 116 10.34 -19.84 3.46
CA TYR A 116 8.95 -19.74 3.01
C TYR A 116 8.46 -21.02 2.29
N LYS A 117 7.41 -21.65 2.83
CA LYS A 117 6.84 -22.91 2.35
C LYS A 117 5.55 -22.76 1.54
N GLY A 118 5.08 -21.52 1.36
CA GLY A 118 3.90 -21.24 0.55
C GLY A 118 4.14 -21.51 -0.94
N LYS A 119 3.05 -21.43 -1.71
CA LYS A 119 3.04 -21.86 -3.12
C LYS A 119 3.85 -20.94 -4.04
N ASP A 120 3.91 -19.65 -3.73
CA ASP A 120 4.52 -18.64 -4.58
C ASP A 120 5.28 -17.60 -3.74
N VAL A 121 6.60 -17.79 -3.63
CA VAL A 121 7.47 -16.87 -2.88
C VAL A 121 7.53 -15.49 -3.49
N LYS A 122 7.34 -15.35 -4.82
CA LYS A 122 7.32 -14.04 -5.47
C LYS A 122 6.08 -13.27 -5.07
N LYS A 123 4.94 -13.96 -4.98
CA LYS A 123 3.69 -13.36 -4.51
C LYS A 123 3.78 -12.94 -3.03
N GLU A 124 4.35 -13.76 -2.16
CA GLU A 124 4.57 -13.37 -0.76
C GLU A 124 5.51 -12.16 -0.66
N PHE A 125 6.64 -12.22 -1.35
CA PHE A 125 7.61 -11.13 -1.40
C PHE A 125 6.96 -9.83 -1.89
N ALA A 126 6.13 -9.90 -2.94
CA ALA A 126 5.38 -8.75 -3.39
C ALA A 126 4.45 -8.23 -2.30
N GLY A 127 3.71 -9.10 -1.62
CA GLY A 127 2.89 -8.72 -0.48
C GLY A 127 3.66 -7.97 0.62
N LEU A 128 4.86 -8.42 0.99
CA LEU A 128 5.74 -7.70 1.94
C LEU A 128 6.14 -6.31 1.44
N ILE A 129 6.42 -6.16 0.14
CA ILE A 129 6.69 -4.84 -0.45
C ILE A 129 5.44 -3.94 -0.36
N TYR A 130 4.25 -4.43 -0.68
CA TYR A 130 3.02 -3.63 -0.56
C TYR A 130 2.77 -3.18 0.89
N HIS A 131 2.98 -4.06 1.86
CA HIS A 131 2.91 -3.71 3.27
C HIS A 131 3.89 -2.59 3.63
N CYS A 132 5.18 -2.79 3.34
CA CYS A 132 6.22 -1.82 3.69
C CYS A 132 6.06 -0.49 2.93
N MET A 133 5.73 -0.54 1.64
CA MET A 133 5.46 0.66 0.84
C MET A 133 4.29 1.48 1.41
N THR A 134 3.28 0.80 1.96
CA THR A 134 2.18 1.49 2.65
C THR A 134 2.69 2.23 3.88
N LEU A 135 3.52 1.60 4.71
CA LEU A 135 4.13 2.26 5.88
C LEU A 135 4.97 3.49 5.49
N VAL A 136 5.71 3.40 4.37
CA VAL A 136 6.49 4.51 3.81
C VAL A 136 5.59 5.68 3.42
N LEU A 137 4.50 5.43 2.68
CA LEU A 137 3.73 6.49 2.02
C LEU A 137 2.50 6.98 2.80
N GLN A 138 1.96 6.20 3.74
CA GLN A 138 0.80 6.59 4.56
C GLN A 138 1.17 7.65 5.59
N TRP A 139 0.25 8.52 5.97
CA TRP A 139 0.47 9.42 7.10
C TRP A 139 0.48 8.65 8.43
N ASN A 140 1.35 9.04 9.36
CA ASN A 140 1.51 8.36 10.65
C ASN A 140 0.88 9.13 11.82
N GLY A 141 -0.01 10.09 11.54
CA GLY A 141 -0.65 10.88 12.60
C GLY A 141 0.32 11.76 13.37
N ASN A 142 1.38 12.30 12.75
CA ASN A 142 2.48 12.98 13.45
C ASN A 142 3.11 12.12 14.55
N GLY A 143 3.22 10.81 14.31
CA GLY A 143 3.72 9.84 15.29
C GLY A 143 2.72 9.42 16.36
N GLN A 144 1.49 9.92 16.32
CA GLN A 144 0.44 9.60 17.30
C GLN A 144 -0.38 8.37 16.92
N ALA A 145 -0.36 7.96 15.65
CA ALA A 145 -1.10 6.79 15.22
C ALA A 145 -0.47 5.51 15.81
N PRO A 146 -1.26 4.65 16.47
CA PRO A 146 -0.74 3.46 17.12
C PRO A 146 -0.26 2.44 16.09
N ALA A 147 0.74 1.64 16.47
CA ALA A 147 1.37 0.65 15.59
C ALA A 147 0.35 -0.30 14.95
N TRP A 148 -0.62 -0.80 15.72
CA TRP A 148 -1.66 -1.71 15.22
C TRP A 148 -2.42 -1.12 14.03
N LEU A 149 -2.73 0.18 14.07
CA LEU A 149 -3.46 0.85 13.00
C LEU A 149 -2.59 1.04 11.77
N LEU A 150 -1.34 1.46 11.97
CA LEU A 150 -0.39 1.66 10.87
C LEU A 150 -0.14 0.36 10.12
N THR A 151 0.09 -0.74 10.83
CA THR A 151 0.29 -2.07 10.24
C THR A 151 -1.01 -2.63 9.65
N GLY A 152 -2.15 -2.38 10.30
CA GLY A 152 -3.46 -2.80 9.78
C GLY A 152 -3.83 -2.11 8.46
N ILE A 153 -3.50 -0.82 8.30
CA ILE A 153 -3.69 -0.13 7.02
C ILE A 153 -2.74 -0.70 5.96
N ALA A 154 -1.49 -1.02 6.32
CA ALA A 154 -0.54 -1.65 5.42
C ALA A 154 -1.02 -3.01 4.91
N ASP A 155 -1.57 -3.85 5.79
CA ASP A 155 -2.13 -5.13 5.42
C ASP A 155 -3.47 -4.99 4.67
N PHE A 156 -4.29 -3.98 4.98
CA PHE A 156 -5.47 -3.65 4.20
C PHE A 156 -5.11 -3.35 2.73
N VAL A 157 -4.07 -2.54 2.49
CA VAL A 157 -3.61 -2.24 1.12
C VAL A 157 -3.08 -3.50 0.43
N ARG A 158 -2.28 -4.31 1.13
CA ARG A 158 -1.78 -5.61 0.64
C ARG A 158 -2.92 -6.53 0.19
N VAL A 159 -3.99 -6.63 0.98
CA VAL A 159 -5.19 -7.42 0.63
C VAL A 159 -5.93 -6.82 -0.58
N ARG A 160 -6.13 -5.50 -0.60
CA ARG A 160 -6.77 -4.79 -1.72
C ARG A 160 -6.01 -4.94 -3.04
N ALA A 161 -4.69 -5.14 -2.97
CA ALA A 161 -3.82 -5.40 -4.10
C ALA A 161 -3.78 -6.89 -4.53
N HIS A 162 -4.60 -7.76 -3.92
CA HIS A 162 -4.66 -9.21 -4.19
C HIS A 162 -3.39 -10.00 -3.78
N TYR A 163 -2.67 -9.51 -2.77
CA TYR A 163 -1.54 -10.20 -2.15
C TYR A 163 -1.81 -10.64 -0.71
N PRO A 164 -2.95 -11.27 -0.34
CA PRO A 164 -3.14 -11.74 1.02
C PRO A 164 -2.03 -12.74 1.42
N GLY A 165 -1.62 -12.74 2.68
CA GLY A 165 -0.73 -13.77 3.22
C GLY A 165 -1.43 -15.13 3.27
N ASP A 166 -0.66 -16.23 3.25
CA ASP A 166 -1.23 -17.60 3.19
C ASP A 166 -2.13 -17.94 4.38
N ASN A 167 -1.84 -17.39 5.56
CA ASN A 167 -2.57 -17.67 6.81
C ASN A 167 -3.63 -16.62 7.12
N TRP A 168 -4.14 -15.93 6.10
CA TRP A 168 -5.11 -14.86 6.30
C TRP A 168 -6.38 -15.38 6.98
N VAL A 169 -6.73 -14.77 8.11
CA VAL A 169 -7.82 -15.22 8.96
C VAL A 169 -9.18 -14.71 8.46
N ASN A 170 -10.19 -15.57 8.59
CA ASN A 170 -11.58 -15.29 8.29
C ASN A 170 -12.12 -14.11 9.13
N PHE A 171 -13.02 -13.33 8.56
CA PHE A 171 -13.71 -12.24 9.25
C PHE A 171 -14.30 -12.69 10.60
N GLY A 172 -14.28 -11.80 11.59
CA GLY A 172 -14.93 -11.99 12.88
C GLY A 172 -14.08 -12.66 13.95
N LYS A 173 -12.83 -13.03 13.68
CA LYS A 173 -11.96 -13.65 14.69
C LYS A 173 -11.38 -12.67 15.71
N GLY A 174 -11.03 -13.25 16.86
CA GLY A 174 -10.37 -12.62 18.01
C GLY A 174 -11.24 -11.65 18.82
N ASP A 175 -10.65 -11.07 19.87
CA ASP A 175 -11.34 -10.40 20.96
C ASP A 175 -11.33 -8.86 20.86
N LYS A 176 -10.27 -8.26 20.29
CA LYS A 176 -10.14 -6.81 20.13
C LYS A 176 -9.51 -6.37 18.81
N TRP A 177 -9.91 -5.21 18.30
CA TRP A 177 -9.47 -4.66 17.01
C TRP A 177 -7.94 -4.47 16.87
N ASP A 178 -7.19 -4.38 17.97
CA ASP A 178 -5.75 -4.09 18.01
C ASP A 178 -4.87 -5.29 18.42
N GLN A 179 -5.42 -6.50 18.46
CA GLN A 179 -4.72 -7.68 19.00
C GLN A 179 -3.80 -8.40 17.99
N GLY A 180 -3.81 -8.02 16.71
CA GLY A 180 -3.07 -8.73 15.68
C GLY A 180 -3.39 -8.23 14.27
N TYR A 181 -2.42 -8.42 13.36
CA TYR A 181 -2.43 -7.85 12.02
C TYR A 181 -3.63 -8.26 11.15
N ASP A 182 -3.94 -9.55 11.14
CA ASP A 182 -5.06 -10.16 10.42
C ASP A 182 -6.42 -9.70 10.97
N VAL A 183 -6.56 -9.66 12.29
CA VAL A 183 -7.77 -9.16 12.98
C VAL A 183 -8.00 -7.69 12.65
N THR A 184 -6.99 -6.84 12.85
CA THR A 184 -7.11 -5.40 12.58
C THR A 184 -7.52 -5.16 11.14
N THR A 185 -6.91 -5.89 10.21
CA THR A 185 -7.22 -5.70 8.80
C THR A 185 -8.63 -6.15 8.45
N GLY A 186 -9.10 -7.27 9.00
CA GLY A 186 -10.50 -7.71 8.86
C GLY A 186 -11.48 -6.66 9.36
N PHE A 187 -11.16 -6.00 10.49
CA PHE A 187 -11.93 -4.87 11.02
C PHE A 187 -11.91 -3.65 10.10
N LEU A 188 -10.74 -3.25 9.58
CA LEU A 188 -10.63 -2.12 8.65
C LEU A 188 -11.36 -2.38 7.33
N ILE A 189 -11.37 -3.62 6.84
CA ILE A 189 -12.17 -4.02 5.67
C ILE A 189 -13.66 -3.83 5.99
N TYR A 190 -14.13 -4.25 7.17
CA TYR A 190 -15.50 -3.99 7.59
C TYR A 190 -15.83 -2.49 7.61
N CYS A 191 -14.98 -1.66 8.23
CA CYS A 191 -15.17 -0.22 8.25
C CYS A 191 -15.24 0.38 6.83
N GLU A 192 -14.40 -0.09 5.90
CA GLU A 192 -14.43 0.31 4.49
C GLU A 192 -15.73 -0.09 3.78
N LEU A 193 -16.25 -1.28 4.06
CA LEU A 193 -17.52 -1.76 3.51
C LEU A 193 -18.72 -0.96 4.01
N GLN A 194 -18.73 -0.59 5.30
CA GLN A 194 -19.81 0.22 5.88
C GLN A 194 -19.69 1.71 5.51
N HIS A 195 -18.47 2.21 5.39
CA HIS A 195 -18.17 3.61 5.15
C HIS A 195 -17.22 3.74 3.97
N ARG A 196 -17.79 3.96 2.77
CA ARG A 196 -17.03 4.08 1.52
C ARG A 196 -15.82 5.02 1.67
N ARG A 197 -14.63 4.52 1.29
CA ARG A 197 -13.33 5.23 1.37
C ARG A 197 -12.91 5.56 2.80
N PHE A 198 -13.34 4.80 3.79
CA PHE A 198 -12.96 5.00 5.19
C PHE A 198 -11.45 5.09 5.36
N VAL A 199 -10.69 4.10 4.86
CA VAL A 199 -9.23 4.04 5.05
C VAL A 199 -8.53 5.24 4.40
N ALA A 200 -8.96 5.63 3.19
CA ALA A 200 -8.42 6.80 2.51
C ALA A 200 -8.71 8.11 3.27
N LYS A 201 -9.93 8.28 3.80
CA LYS A 201 -10.33 9.45 4.59
C LYS A 201 -9.57 9.51 5.91
N LEU A 202 -9.40 8.37 6.58
CA LEU A 202 -8.62 8.26 7.81
C LEU A 202 -7.16 8.63 7.55
N ASN A 203 -6.54 8.06 6.52
CA ASN A 203 -5.18 8.43 6.12
C ASN A 203 -5.04 9.94 5.83
N LYS A 204 -5.99 10.54 5.11
CA LYS A 204 -5.99 12.00 4.85
C LYS A 204 -6.03 12.83 6.14
N LYS A 205 -6.83 12.41 7.13
CA LYS A 205 -6.91 13.06 8.44
C LYS A 205 -5.62 12.90 9.24
N MET A 206 -4.98 11.73 9.17
CA MET A 206 -3.70 11.44 9.81
C MET A 206 -2.55 12.35 9.35
N LYS A 207 -2.71 13.12 8.28
CA LYS A 207 -1.76 14.20 7.92
C LYS A 207 -1.57 15.23 9.03
N TYR A 208 -2.60 15.45 9.87
CA TYR A 208 -2.60 16.52 10.88
C TYR A 208 -2.51 16.01 12.33
N GLY A 209 -2.36 14.70 12.54
CA GLY A 209 -2.41 14.09 13.86
C GLY A 209 -3.37 12.90 13.90
N TYR A 210 -3.33 12.12 14.99
CA TYR A 210 -4.24 11.00 15.21
C TYR A 210 -4.79 10.99 16.63
N ASN A 211 -6.07 10.66 16.74
CA ASN A 211 -6.71 10.16 17.94
C ASN A 211 -7.89 9.25 17.53
N ASP A 212 -8.35 8.40 18.45
CA ASP A 212 -9.43 7.44 18.20
C ASP A 212 -10.76 8.11 17.80
N GLY A 213 -10.95 9.39 18.16
CA GLY A 213 -12.12 10.18 17.79
C GLY A 213 -12.28 10.38 16.28
N LEU A 214 -11.23 10.17 15.48
CA LEU A 214 -11.34 10.17 14.02
C LEU A 214 -12.28 9.08 13.49
N PHE A 215 -12.42 7.95 14.18
CA PHE A 215 -13.39 6.92 13.80
C PHE A 215 -14.82 7.45 13.98
N GLN A 216 -15.11 8.07 15.12
CA GLN A 216 -16.42 8.69 15.39
C GLN A 216 -16.72 9.80 14.38
N GLU A 217 -15.74 10.63 14.05
CA GLU A 217 -15.89 11.70 13.06
C GLU A 217 -16.25 11.14 11.68
N LEU A 218 -15.56 10.09 11.24
CA LEU A 218 -15.70 9.54 9.89
C LEU A 218 -16.91 8.61 9.71
N THR A 219 -17.39 8.01 10.80
CA THR A 219 -18.41 6.93 10.75
C THR A 219 -19.68 7.25 11.54
N GLY A 220 -19.62 8.21 12.46
CA GLY A 220 -20.68 8.43 13.46
C GLY A 220 -20.66 7.41 14.61
N LYS A 221 -19.64 6.54 14.71
CA LYS A 221 -19.50 5.50 15.75
C LYS A 221 -18.08 5.44 16.30
N SER A 222 -17.95 5.14 17.59
CA SER A 222 -16.65 4.96 18.22
C SER A 222 -16.01 3.66 17.73
N ILE A 223 -14.69 3.50 17.91
CA ILE A 223 -14.00 2.25 17.57
C ILE A 223 -14.67 1.05 18.25
N ALA A 224 -15.04 1.19 19.52
CA ALA A 224 -15.71 0.14 20.28
C ALA A 224 -17.10 -0.22 19.71
N GLN A 225 -17.88 0.77 19.28
CA GLN A 225 -19.18 0.52 18.63
C GLN A 225 -19.01 -0.19 17.28
N LEU A 226 -18.08 0.29 16.44
CA LEU A 226 -17.76 -0.36 15.16
C LEU A 226 -17.28 -1.79 15.36
N TRP A 227 -16.43 -2.03 16.36
CA TRP A 227 -15.96 -3.37 16.69
C TRP A 227 -17.10 -4.28 17.17
N SER A 228 -18.00 -3.78 18.02
CA SER A 228 -19.18 -4.52 18.44
C SER A 228 -20.06 -4.90 17.25
N ASP A 229 -20.30 -3.98 16.32
CA ASP A 229 -21.08 -4.26 15.10
C ASP A 229 -20.37 -5.26 14.19
N TYR A 230 -19.05 -5.15 14.04
CA TYR A 230 -18.22 -6.11 13.33
C TYR A 230 -18.36 -7.52 13.92
N LYS A 231 -18.25 -7.66 15.25
CA LYS A 231 -18.42 -8.93 15.95
C LYS A 231 -19.84 -9.46 15.86
N SER A 232 -20.86 -8.60 15.91
CA SER A 232 -22.24 -9.03 15.69
C SER A 232 -22.47 -9.53 14.27
N THR A 233 -21.80 -8.94 13.28
CA THR A 233 -21.95 -9.30 11.87
C THR A 233 -21.15 -10.56 11.53
N TYR A 234 -19.91 -10.69 12.00
CA TYR A 234 -18.99 -11.75 11.56
C TYR A 234 -18.57 -12.73 12.66
N GLY A 235 -18.80 -12.42 13.94
CA GLY A 235 -18.32 -13.25 15.06
C GLY A 235 -18.94 -14.64 15.14
N ASN A 236 -20.10 -14.83 14.51
CA ASN A 236 -20.79 -16.14 14.41
C ASN A 236 -20.49 -16.88 13.10
N PHE A 237 -19.70 -16.31 12.19
CA PHE A 237 -19.26 -16.99 10.97
C PHE A 237 -18.07 -17.90 11.29
N SER A 238 -18.31 -18.94 12.10
CA SER A 238 -17.47 -20.14 12.09
C SER A 238 -17.78 -20.90 10.81
N GLY A 239 -16.84 -20.91 9.86
CA GLY A 239 -17.00 -21.48 8.52
C GLY A 239 -17.74 -22.81 8.49
N GLN A 240 -18.83 -22.83 7.73
CA GLN A 240 -19.24 -24.01 6.97
C GLN A 240 -18.34 -24.11 5.73
#